data_AF-A0A0F9NDS4-F1
#
_entry.id   AF-A0A0F9NDS4-F1
#
_cell.length_a   1.000
_cell.length_b   1.000
_cell.length_c   1.000
_cell.angle_alpha   90.00
_cell.angle_beta   90.00
_cell.angle_gamma   90.00
#
_symmetry.space_group_name_H-M   'P 1'
#
loop_
_entity.id
_entity.type
_entity.pdbx_description
1 polymer ?
#
loop_
_entity_poly.entity_id
_entity_poly.type
_entity_poly.pdbx_seq_one_letter_code
_entity_poly.pdbx_strand_id
1 'polypeptide(L)' 'MKRIGILGGMSYESTMKYYDLILQKYFDIHNDYRYPEIVIFSLNFQKLIDYELGDNKEKYID' A
#
# COMPACT_ATOMS: atom_id res chain seq x y z
N MET A 1 -11.49 1.73 16.37
CA MET A 1 -10.42 1.14 15.53
C MET A 1 -9.68 2.27 14.84
N LYS A 2 -8.35 2.22 14.69
CA LYS A 2 -7.62 3.26 13.96
C LYS A 2 -7.77 3.05 12.45
N ARG A 3 -7.86 4.14 11.68
CA ARG A 3 -7.84 4.10 10.22
C ARG A 3 -6.44 3.69 9.73
N ILE A 4 -6.38 2.82 8.73
CA ILE A 4 -5.13 2.36 8.12
C ILE A 4 -4.92 3.13 6.81
N GLY A 5 -3.73 3.72 6.63
CA GLY A 5 -3.29 4.29 5.37
C GLY A 5 -2.26 3.38 4.70
N ILE A 6 -2.49 2.99 3.44
CA ILE A 6 -1.56 2.22 2.63
C ILE A 6 -1.02 3.13 1.52
N LEU A 7 0.28 3.38 1.50
CA LEU A 7 0.98 3.92 0.34
C LEU A 7 1.35 2.75 -0.57
N GLY A 8 0.56 2.55 -1.62
CA GLY A 8 0.65 1.41 -2.51
C GLY A 8 1.14 1.80 -3.91
N GLY A 9 0.95 0.87 -4.86
CA GLY A 9 1.35 1.06 -6.25
C GLY A 9 2.84 0.86 -6.50
N MET A 10 3.55 0.14 -5.63
CA MET A 10 4.98 -0.16 -5.76
C MET A 10 5.30 -1.64 -5.48
N SER A 11 4.67 -2.62 -6.13
CA SER A 11 3.73 -2.57 -7.26
C SER A 11 2.24 -2.61 -6.84
N TYR A 12 1.31 -2.71 -7.81
CA TYR A 12 -0.12 -2.84 -7.50
C TYR A 12 -0.46 -4.23 -6.93
N GLU A 13 0.24 -5.28 -7.35
CA GLU A 13 0.01 -6.65 -6.89
C GLU A 13 0.30 -6.79 -5.39
N SER A 14 1.38 -6.18 -4.90
CA SER A 14 1.70 -6.18 -3.47
C SER A 14 0.64 -5.42 -2.67
N THR A 15 0.15 -4.30 -3.21
CA THR A 15 -0.90 -3.48 -2.58
C THR A 15 -2.20 -4.28 -2.40
N MET A 16 -2.63 -5.02 -3.44
CA MET A 16 -3.77 -5.92 -3.35
C MET A 16 -3.57 -7.01 -2.30
N LYS A 17 -2.37 -7.61 -2.26
CA LYS A 17 -2.04 -8.66 -1.29
C LYS A 17 -2.08 -8.14 0.15
N TYR A 18 -1.60 -6.92 0.41
CA TYR A 18 -1.69 -6.31 1.74
C TYR A 18 -3.14 -6.04 2.16
N TYR A 19 -3.97 -5.54 1.25
CA TYR A 19 -5.39 -5.33 1.52
C TYR A 19 -6.08 -6.64 1.93
N ASP A 20 -5.89 -7.71 1.14
CA ASP A 20 -6.46 -9.03 1.41
C ASP A 20 -5.99 -9.60 2.77
N LEU A 21 -4.68 -9.55 3.04
CA LEU A 21 -4.11 -10.03 4.30
C LEU A 21 -4.67 -9.29 5.53
N ILE A 22 -4.88 -7.97 5.43
CA ILE A 22 -5.46 -7.18 6.54
C ILE A 22 -6.89 -7.65 6.84
N LEU A 23 -7.70 -7.88 5.81
CA LEU A 23 -9.09 -8.31 5.98
C LEU A 23 -9.18 -9.75 6.50
N GLN A 24 -8.34 -10.66 5.97
CA GLN A 24 -8.26 -12.04 6.47
C GLN A 24 -7.89 -12.07 7.95
N LYS A 25 -6.82 -11.34 8.34
CA LYS A 25 -6.40 -11.26 9.74
C LYS A 25 -7.44 -10.62 10.64
N TYR A 26 -8.16 -9.61 10.15
CA TYR A 26 -9.27 -9.03 10.91
C TYR A 26 -10.35 -10.07 11.17
N PHE A 27 -10.78 -10.79 10.13
CA PHE A 27 -11.83 -11.79 10.23
C PHE A 27 -11.40 -12.95 11.15
N ASP A 28 -10.16 -13.43 11.04
CA ASP A 28 -9.60 -14.48 11.90
C ASP A 28 -9.65 -14.12 13.40
N ILE A 29 -9.46 -12.84 13.73
CA ILE A 29 -9.41 -12.34 15.12
C ILE A 29 -10.81 -12.03 15.67
N HIS A 30 -11.66 -11.41 14.86
CA HIS A 30 -12.93 -10.84 15.33
C HIS A 30 -14.16 -11.66 14.95
N ASN A 31 -14.05 -12.51 13.92
CA ASN A 31 -15.12 -13.33 13.38
C ASN A 31 -16.42 -12.54 13.09
N ASP A 32 -16.24 -11.33 12.55
CA ASP A 32 -17.34 -10.45 12.13
C ASP A 32 -16.95 -9.65 10.88
N TYR A 33 -17.89 -8.81 10.41
CA TYR A 33 -17.76 -8.04 9.17
C TYR A 33 -17.50 -6.54 9.37
N ARG A 34 -17.04 -6.11 10.57
CA ARG A 34 -16.76 -4.69 10.90
C ARG A 34 -15.34 -4.28 10.50
N TYR A 35 -14.95 -4.65 9.29
CA TYR A 35 -13.61 -4.43 8.74
C TYR A 35 -13.10 -2.99 8.95
N PRO A 36 -11.78 -2.80 9.13
CA PRO A 36 -11.22 -1.48 9.34
C PRO A 36 -11.46 -0.57 8.14
N GLU A 37 -11.57 0.73 8.40
CA GLU A 37 -11.48 1.73 7.35
C GLU A 37 -10.03 1.80 6.83
N ILE A 38 -9.87 1.60 5.51
CA ILE A 38 -8.57 1.59 4.82
C ILE A 38 -8.61 2.63 3.70
N VAL A 39 -7.60 3.50 3.66
CA VAL A 39 -7.34 4.42 2.54
C VAL A 39 -6.08 3.97 1.81
N ILE A 40 -6.18 3.75 0.51
CA ILE A 40 -5.05 3.34 -0.32
C ILE A 40 -4.69 4.49 -1.26
N PHE A 41 -3.47 5.01 -1.13
CA PHE A 41 -2.89 5.94 -2.08
C PHE A 41 -1.96 5.17 -3.01
N SER A 42 -2.43 4.85 -4.21
CA SER A 42 -1.67 4.07 -5.19
C SER A 42 -0.83 5.01 -6.05
N LEU A 43 0.49 4.87 -5.95
CA LEU A 43 1.45 5.69 -6.68
C LEU A 43 1.61 5.22 -8.14
N ASN A 44 2.13 6.11 -8.98
CA ASN A 44 2.62 5.73 -10.30
C ASN A 44 3.97 5.00 -10.12
N PHE A 45 3.97 3.67 -10.29
CA PHE A 45 5.16 2.86 -10.08
C PHE A 45 6.31 3.25 -11.02
N GLN A 46 6.00 3.57 -12.28
CA GLN A 46 7.01 3.95 -13.27
C GLN A 46 7.80 5.17 -12.81
N LYS A 47 7.11 6.18 -12.26
CA LYS A 47 7.75 7.39 -11.74
C LYS A 47 8.75 7.06 -10.61
N LEU A 48 8.45 6.06 -9.78
CA LEU A 48 9.34 5.62 -8.72
C LEU A 48 10.59 4.92 -9.29
N ILE A 49 10.38 4.01 -10.23
CA ILE A 49 11.46 3.29 -10.92
C ILE A 49 12.38 4.26 -11.67
N ASP A 50 11.81 5.27 -12.34
CA ASP A 50 12.57 6.30 -13.05
C ASP A 50 13.49 7.09 -12.10
N TYR A 51 13.05 7.32 -10.85
CA TYR A 51 13.86 7.97 -9.83
C TYR A 51 14.91 7.05 -9.20
N GLU A 52 14.58 5.78 -8.99
CA GLU A 52 15.49 4.80 -8.39
C GLU A 52 16.63 4.38 -9.33
N LEU A 53 16.31 4.21 -10.62
CA LEU A 53 17.23 3.72 -11.65
C LEU A 53 17.81 4.82 -12.55
N GLY A 54 17.27 6.04 -12.53
CA GLY A 54 17.78 7.16 -13.32
C GLY A 54 19.08 7.75 -12.77
N ASP A 55 19.79 8.51 -13.62
CA ASP A 55 21.04 9.22 -13.24
C ASP A 55 20.83 10.38 -12.25
N ASN A 56 19.57 10.69 -11.90
CA ASN A 56 19.22 11.87 -11.11
C ASN A 56 18.59 11.48 -9.76
N LYS A 57 19.40 10.80 -8.93
CA LYS A 57 19.03 10.32 -7.58
C LYS A 57 18.63 11.43 -6.60
N GLU A 58 18.96 12.68 -6.89
CA GLU A 58 18.59 13.83 -6.05
C GLU A 58 17.07 13.98 -5.92
N LYS A 59 16.31 13.67 -6.98
CA LYS A 59 14.82 13.69 -6.95
C LYS A 59 14.16 12.60 -6.12
N TYR A 60 14.93 11.60 -5.67
CA TYR A 60 14.39 10.53 -4.83
C TYR A 60 14.37 10.93 -3.34
N ILE A 61 15.19 11.91 -2.95
CA ILE A 61 15.44 12.29 -1.54
C ILE A 61 14.78 13.64 -1.18
N ASP A 62 14.51 14.50 -2.18
CA ASP A 62 13.72 15.74 -2.04
C ASP A 62 12.20 15.51 -1.97
#